data_AF-A0A3L7QQ44-F1
#
_entry.id   AF-A0A3L7QQ44-F1
#
_cell.length_a   1.000
_cell.length_b   1.000
_cell.length_c   1.000
_cell.angle_alpha   90.00
_cell.angle_beta   90.00
_cell.angle_gamma   90.00
#
_symmetry.space_group_name_H-M   'P 1'
#
loop_
_entity.id
_entity.type
_entity.pdbx_description
1 polymer ?
#
loop_
_entity_poly.entity_id
_entity_poly.type
_entity_poly.pdbx_seq_one_letter_code
_entity_poly.pdbx_strand_id
1 'polypeptide(L)'
;MGLARVLCQREKFEEAATLISELEKRGFLEPEAEAIKAKIELHSAAAESGTVEEARKAALASPNDFTLKLHLAEALGGAGRNTESLDICLEIIEDGAGPVRDQAKDIMIRIMTTMTDVLVTTNYRRKLATVWY
;
A
#
# COMPACT_ATOMS: atom_id res chain seq x y z
N MET A 1 13.77 26.40 9.97
CA MET A 1 13.53 26.30 8.51
C MET A 1 14.40 25.24 7.82
N GLY A 2 14.09 23.95 7.98
CA GLY A 2 14.82 22.91 7.21
C GLY A 2 14.38 21.48 7.49
N LEU A 3 14.06 21.17 8.76
CA LEU A 3 13.73 19.79 9.15
C LEU A 3 12.37 19.31 8.60
N ALA A 4 11.33 20.16 8.65
CA ALA A 4 10.00 19.81 8.15
C ALA A 4 9.98 19.56 6.63
N ARG A 5 10.85 20.25 5.88
CA ARG A 5 11.00 20.06 4.42
C ARG A 5 11.69 18.75 4.07
N VAL A 6 12.65 18.32 4.90
CA VAL A 6 13.39 17.04 4.75
C VAL A 6 12.52 15.85 5.16
N LEU A 7 11.63 16.00 6.14
CA LEU A 7 10.76 14.92 6.62
C LEU A 7 9.59 14.62 5.66
N CYS A 8 9.03 15.65 5.00
CA CYS A 8 8.01 15.48 3.96
C CYS A 8 8.53 14.73 2.72
N GLN A 9 9.84 14.73 2.50
CA GLN A 9 10.47 14.06 1.36
C GLN A 9 10.77 12.57 1.61
N ARG A 10 10.41 12.05 2.80
CA ARG A 10 10.87 10.73 3.28
C ARG A 10 9.77 9.72 3.63
N GLU A 11 8.51 9.96 3.24
CA GLU A 11 7.37 9.04 3.46
C GLU A 11 7.16 8.61 4.93
N LYS A 12 7.58 9.44 5.89
CA LYS A 12 7.44 9.16 7.33
C LYS A 12 6.31 9.98 7.96
N PHE A 13 5.09 9.69 7.55
CA PHE A 13 3.89 10.40 8.01
C PHE A 13 3.63 10.20 9.52
N GLU A 14 3.98 9.04 10.09
CA GLU A 14 3.79 8.75 11.52
C GLU A 14 4.73 9.56 12.44
N GLU A 15 6.00 9.76 12.04
CA GLU A 15 6.94 10.61 12.80
C GLU A 15 6.53 12.09 12.73
N ALA A 16 5.97 12.53 11.59
CA ALA A 16 5.46 13.88 11.44
C ALA A 16 4.23 14.15 12.32
N ALA A 17 3.31 13.18 12.42
CA ALA A 17 2.11 13.29 13.26
C ALA A 17 2.45 13.41 14.75
N THR A 18 3.44 12.64 15.22
CA THR A 18 3.91 12.69 16.61
C THR A 18 4.54 14.04 16.96
N LEU A 19 5.33 14.59 16.05
CA LEU A 19 5.95 15.91 16.20
C LEU A 19 4.92 17.04 16.22
N ILE A 20 3.87 16.96 15.38
CA ILE A 20 2.79 17.95 15.36
C ILE A 20 1.98 17.89 16.66
N SER A 21 1.68 16.70 17.18
CA SER A 21 0.97 16.55 18.47
C SER A 21 1.75 17.13 19.66
N GLU A 22 3.09 17.01 19.65
CA GLU A 22 3.94 17.60 20.69
C GLU A 22 4.06 19.13 20.56
N LEU A 23 3.95 19.67 19.34
CA LEU A 23 3.89 21.12 19.08
C LEU A 23 2.51 21.71 19.45
N GLU A 24 1.41 20.97 19.19
CA GLU A 24 0.05 21.32 19.62
C GLU A 24 -0.05 21.44 21.15
N LYS A 25 0.59 20.53 21.90
CA LYS A 25 0.65 20.62 23.37
C LYS A 25 1.39 21.84 23.91
N ARG A 26 2.28 22.45 23.12
CA ARG A 26 3.04 23.65 23.50
C ARG A 26 2.29 24.96 23.21
N GLY A 27 1.07 24.89 22.65
CA GLY A 27 0.15 26.02 22.55
C GLY A 27 0.49 27.06 21.48
N PHE A 28 1.43 26.77 20.58
CA PHE A 28 1.79 27.65 19.47
C PHE A 28 1.71 26.87 18.16
N LEU A 29 0.51 26.85 17.56
CA LEU A 29 0.31 26.31 16.23
C LEU A 29 0.67 27.42 15.23
N GLU A 30 1.90 27.40 14.73
CA GLU A 30 2.31 28.32 13.67
C GLU A 30 1.46 28.08 12.41
N PRO A 31 1.17 29.11 11.58
CA PRO A 31 0.37 28.96 10.35
C PRO A 31 0.95 27.93 9.36
N GLU A 32 2.25 27.60 9.48
CA GLU A 32 2.89 26.51 8.77
C GLU A 32 2.43 25.12 9.26
N ALA A 33 2.18 24.94 10.56
CA ALA A 33 1.65 23.70 11.12
C ALA A 33 0.19 23.48 10.73
N GLU A 34 -0.60 24.55 10.62
CA GLU A 34 -1.99 24.47 10.13
C GLU A 34 -2.04 24.10 8.64
N ALA A 35 -1.11 24.60 7.82
CA ALA A 35 -0.98 24.18 6.41
C ALA A 35 -0.53 22.72 6.26
N ILE A 36 0.29 22.21 7.18
CA ILE A 36 0.69 20.80 7.22
C ILE A 36 -0.47 19.93 7.71
N LYS A 37 -1.23 20.38 8.72
CA LYS A 37 -2.44 19.70 9.21
C LYS A 37 -3.50 19.61 8.12
N ALA A 38 -3.76 20.70 7.40
CA ALA A 38 -4.68 20.70 6.25
C ALA A 38 -4.21 19.75 5.13
N LYS A 39 -2.90 19.63 4.89
CA LYS A 39 -2.35 18.63 3.97
C LYS A 39 -2.50 17.21 4.48
N ILE A 40 -2.28 16.98 5.78
CA ILE A 40 -2.50 15.68 6.43
C ILE A 40 -3.97 15.31 6.37
N GLU A 41 -4.90 16.23 6.65
CA GLU A 41 -6.34 16.03 6.53
C GLU A 41 -6.78 15.81 5.08
N LEU A 42 -6.19 16.50 4.10
CA LEU A 42 -6.42 16.20 2.67
C LEU A 42 -5.91 14.79 2.30
N HIS A 43 -4.75 14.39 2.85
CA HIS A 43 -4.20 13.05 2.67
C HIS A 43 -5.00 11.99 3.43
N SER A 44 -5.58 12.31 4.60
CA SER A 44 -6.45 11.44 5.38
C SER A 44 -7.84 11.30 4.74
N ALA A 45 -8.36 12.35 4.10
CA ALA A 45 -9.57 12.26 3.27
C ALA A 45 -9.32 11.48 1.97
N ALA A 46 -8.10 11.53 1.43
CA ALA A 46 -7.66 10.60 0.38
C ALA A 46 -7.41 9.18 0.94
N ALA A 47 -7.10 9.04 2.23
CA ALA A 47 -7.01 7.76 2.92
C ALA A 47 -8.38 7.12 3.16
N GLU A 48 -9.44 7.90 3.42
CA GLU A 48 -10.83 7.40 3.39
C GLU A 48 -11.24 6.81 2.03
N SER A 49 -10.42 6.97 0.98
CA SER A 49 -10.58 6.28 -0.32
C SER A 49 -9.83 4.95 -0.44
N GLY A 50 -9.29 4.38 0.66
CA GLY A 50 -8.68 3.05 0.68
C GLY A 50 -7.18 3.08 0.39
N THR A 51 -6.40 3.51 1.38
CA THR A 51 -4.94 3.48 1.27
C THR A 51 -4.34 2.10 1.52
N VAL A 52 -3.20 1.83 0.88
CA VAL A 52 -2.36 0.62 1.09
C VAL A 52 -2.17 0.30 2.57
N GLU A 53 -2.04 1.33 3.42
CA GLU A 53 -1.80 1.16 4.86
C GLU A 53 -3.01 0.60 5.60
N GLU A 54 -4.23 0.97 5.23
CA GLU A 54 -5.45 0.43 5.84
C GLU A 54 -5.68 -1.02 5.41
N ALA A 55 -5.51 -1.30 4.12
CA ALA A 55 -5.55 -2.67 3.61
C ALA A 55 -4.47 -3.54 4.29
N ARG A 56 -3.30 -2.97 4.58
CA ARG A 56 -2.23 -3.65 5.31
C ARG A 56 -2.58 -3.91 6.76
N LYS A 57 -3.16 -2.93 7.47
CA LYS A 57 -3.65 -3.11 8.84
C LYS A 57 -4.75 -4.16 8.90
N ALA A 58 -5.69 -4.17 7.95
CA ALA A 58 -6.74 -5.17 7.85
C ALA A 58 -6.18 -6.58 7.60
N ALA A 59 -5.23 -6.72 6.66
CA ALA A 59 -4.55 -7.98 6.39
C ALA A 59 -3.71 -8.47 7.59
N LEU A 60 -3.10 -7.56 8.36
CA LEU A 60 -2.36 -7.90 9.59
C LEU A 60 -3.27 -8.30 10.74
N ALA A 61 -4.46 -7.69 10.85
CA ALA A 61 -5.47 -8.04 11.85
C ALA A 61 -6.05 -9.44 11.60
N SER A 62 -6.17 -9.83 10.32
CA SER A 62 -6.69 -11.13 9.91
C SER A 62 -5.79 -11.77 8.83
N PRO A 63 -4.63 -12.33 9.22
CA PRO A 63 -3.63 -12.86 8.28
C PRO A 63 -4.07 -14.14 7.55
N ASN A 64 -5.19 -14.75 7.98
CA ASN A 64 -5.76 -15.92 7.32
C ASN A 64 -6.89 -15.56 6.34
N ASP A 65 -7.20 -14.27 6.20
CA ASP A 65 -8.24 -13.80 5.27
C ASP A 65 -7.62 -13.40 3.94
N PHE A 66 -7.73 -14.29 2.96
CA PHE A 66 -7.20 -14.06 1.61
C PHE A 66 -7.90 -12.90 0.90
N THR A 67 -9.13 -12.54 1.27
CA THR A 67 -9.87 -11.43 0.68
C THR A 67 -9.24 -10.10 1.09
N LEU A 68 -8.86 -9.96 2.37
CA LEU A 68 -8.15 -8.77 2.85
C LEU A 68 -6.75 -8.65 2.26
N LYS A 69 -6.04 -9.77 2.09
CA LYS A 69 -4.76 -9.79 1.36
C LYS A 69 -4.93 -9.39 -0.11
N LEU A 70 -6.03 -9.80 -0.75
CA LEU A 70 -6.35 -9.43 -2.13
C LEU A 70 -6.57 -7.91 -2.26
N HIS A 71 -7.34 -7.32 -1.35
CA HIS A 71 -7.54 -5.86 -1.31
C HIS A 71 -6.22 -5.11 -1.10
N LEU A 72 -5.32 -5.64 -0.26
CA LEU A 72 -3.98 -5.09 -0.09
C LEU A 72 -3.17 -5.16 -1.38
N ALA A 73 -3.20 -6.29 -2.08
CA ALA A 73 -2.51 -6.44 -3.36
C ALA A 73 -3.04 -5.46 -4.41
N GLU A 74 -4.37 -5.29 -4.51
CA GLU A 74 -4.98 -4.33 -5.44
C GLU A 74 -4.55 -2.89 -5.13
N ALA A 75 -4.60 -2.50 -3.86
CA ALA A 75 -4.16 -1.17 -3.41
C ALA A 75 -2.67 -0.94 -3.72
N LEU A 76 -1.81 -1.94 -3.51
CA LEU A 76 -0.38 -1.87 -3.84
C LEU A 76 -0.15 -1.74 -5.35
N GLY A 77 -0.93 -2.45 -6.17
CA GLY A 77 -0.88 -2.34 -7.63
C GLY A 77 -1.28 -0.94 -8.11
N GLY A 78 -2.35 -0.38 -7.55
CA GLY A 78 -2.78 1.00 -7.82
C GLY A 78 -1.74 2.06 -7.40
N ALA A 79 -1.00 1.80 -6.33
CA ALA A 79 0.08 2.67 -5.84
C ALA A 79 1.41 2.51 -6.61
N GLY A 80 1.47 1.62 -7.62
CA GLY A 80 2.69 1.34 -8.38
C GLY A 80 3.71 0.45 -7.65
N ARG A 81 3.36 -0.07 -6.47
CA ARG A 81 4.13 -1.08 -5.70
C ARG A 81 3.90 -2.47 -6.28
N ASN A 82 4.20 -2.60 -7.56
CA ASN A 82 3.87 -3.77 -8.36
C ASN A 82 4.56 -5.05 -7.86
N THR A 83 5.83 -4.99 -7.44
CA THR A 83 6.55 -6.17 -6.93
C THR A 83 5.94 -6.73 -5.66
N GLU A 84 5.57 -5.87 -4.70
CA GLU A 84 4.90 -6.29 -3.46
C GLU A 84 3.50 -6.84 -3.73
N SER A 85 2.75 -6.20 -4.64
CA SER A 85 1.43 -6.69 -5.06
C SER A 85 1.50 -8.08 -5.68
N LEU A 86 2.45 -8.30 -6.61
CA LEU A 86 2.66 -9.58 -7.27
C LEU A 86 3.03 -10.70 -6.28
N ASP A 87 3.83 -10.38 -5.26
CA ASP A 87 4.22 -11.34 -4.22
C ASP A 87 3.01 -11.78 -3.38
N ILE A 88 2.17 -10.83 -2.95
CA ILE A 88 0.94 -11.12 -2.19
C ILE A 88 -0.05 -11.91 -3.04
N CYS A 89 -0.23 -11.55 -4.32
CA CYS A 89 -1.06 -12.32 -5.24
C CYS A 89 -0.55 -13.75 -5.39
N LEU A 90 0.77 -13.96 -5.46
CA LEU A 90 1.35 -15.30 -5.55
C LEU A 90 1.04 -16.13 -4.30
N GLU A 91 1.24 -15.56 -3.10
CA GLU A 91 0.92 -16.21 -1.83
C GLU A 91 -0.56 -16.62 -1.78
N ILE A 92 -1.48 -15.72 -2.18
CA ILE A 92 -2.91 -16.03 -2.24
C ILE A 92 -3.21 -17.16 -3.23
N ILE A 93 -2.47 -17.28 -4.32
CA ILE A 93 -2.68 -18.33 -5.32
C ILE A 93 -2.12 -19.68 -4.85
N GLU A 94 -1.03 -19.66 -4.07
CA GLU A 94 -0.40 -20.84 -3.48
C GLU A 94 -1.21 -21.40 -2.30
N ASP A 95 -1.67 -20.55 -1.38
CA ASP A 95 -2.38 -20.97 -0.16
C ASP A 95 -3.91 -20.86 -0.28
N GLY A 96 -4.42 -19.99 -1.15
CA GLY A 96 -5.85 -19.74 -1.30
C GLY A 96 -6.56 -20.70 -2.26
N ALA A 97 -7.87 -20.85 -2.08
CA ALA A 97 -8.72 -21.69 -2.92
C ALA A 97 -9.98 -20.95 -3.38
N GLY A 98 -10.49 -21.34 -4.55
CA GLY A 98 -11.74 -20.81 -5.11
C GLY A 98 -11.61 -19.38 -5.67
N PRO A 99 -12.66 -18.54 -5.54
CA PRO A 99 -12.78 -17.30 -6.31
C PRO A 99 -11.71 -16.24 -5.99
N VAL A 100 -11.14 -16.27 -4.78
CA VAL A 100 -10.07 -15.34 -4.37
C VAL A 100 -8.78 -15.61 -5.14
N ARG A 101 -8.48 -16.90 -5.41
CA ARG A 101 -7.34 -17.31 -6.23
C ARG A 101 -7.48 -16.86 -7.68
N ASP A 102 -8.68 -16.95 -8.25
CA ASP A 102 -8.95 -16.46 -9.61
C ASP A 102 -8.81 -14.93 -9.71
N GLN A 103 -9.32 -14.20 -8.72
CA GLN A 103 -9.17 -12.73 -8.67
C GLN A 103 -7.71 -12.31 -8.50
N ALA A 104 -6.95 -12.99 -7.64
CA ALA A 104 -5.53 -12.72 -7.45
C ALA A 104 -4.74 -12.89 -8.75
N LYS A 105 -5.07 -13.92 -9.54
CA LYS A 105 -4.49 -14.15 -10.87
C LYS A 105 -4.81 -13.02 -11.84
N ASP A 106 -6.05 -12.52 -11.87
CA ASP A 106 -6.44 -11.41 -12.75
C ASP A 106 -5.65 -10.14 -12.43
N ILE A 107 -5.56 -9.78 -11.14
CA ILE A 107 -4.75 -8.65 -10.66
C ILE A 107 -3.28 -8.82 -11.07
N MET A 108 -2.71 -10.01 -10.86
CA MET A 108 -1.34 -10.33 -11.26
C MET A 108 -1.10 -10.10 -12.75
N ILE A 109 -2.01 -10.59 -13.61
CA ILE A 109 -1.90 -10.42 -15.07
C ILE A 109 -2.01 -8.93 -15.43
N ARG A 110 -2.96 -8.20 -14.83
CA ARG A 110 -3.17 -6.78 -15.08
C ARG A 110 -1.93 -5.96 -14.73
N ILE A 111 -1.34 -6.18 -13.57
CA ILE A 111 -0.10 -5.50 -13.14
C ILE A 111 1.06 -5.84 -14.08
N MET A 112 1.23 -7.12 -14.43
CA MET A 112 2.25 -7.55 -15.39
C MET A 112 2.08 -6.93 -16.78
N THR A 113 0.85 -6.68 -17.23
CA THR A 113 0.61 -6.00 -18.52
C THR A 113 0.89 -4.51 -18.47
N THR A 114 0.78 -3.87 -17.30
CA THR A 114 1.09 -2.46 -17.11
C THR A 114 2.59 -2.23 -16.88
N MET A 115 3.30 -3.21 -16.31
CA MET A 115 4.74 -3.14 -16.11
C MET A 115 5.53 -3.23 -17.43
N THR A 116 6.57 -2.39 -17.53
CA THR A 116 7.54 -2.44 -18.65
C THR A 116 8.67 -3.44 -18.41
N ASP A 117 8.84 -3.93 -17.17
CA ASP A 117 9.91 -4.86 -16.82
C ASP A 117 9.58 -6.31 -17.23
N VAL A 118 10.15 -6.72 -18.36
CA VAL A 118 9.89 -8.03 -18.99
C VAL A 118 10.53 -9.18 -18.20
N LEU A 119 11.65 -8.94 -17.52
CA LEU A 119 12.34 -9.97 -16.74
C LEU A 119 11.54 -10.34 -15.50
N VAL A 120 11.04 -9.34 -14.78
CA VAL A 120 10.18 -9.54 -13.61
C VAL A 120 8.90 -10.25 -14.04
N THR A 121 8.21 -9.74 -15.05
CA THR A 121 6.98 -10.33 -15.59
C THR A 121 7.14 -11.79 -16.01
N THR A 122 8.24 -12.13 -16.69
CA THR A 122 8.50 -13.50 -17.15
C THR A 122 8.74 -14.47 -15.99
N ASN A 123 9.45 -14.04 -14.95
CA ASN A 123 9.66 -14.85 -13.74
C ASN A 123 8.33 -15.13 -13.02
N TYR A 124 7.50 -14.11 -12.80
CA TYR A 124 6.21 -14.28 -12.14
C TYR A 124 5.21 -15.10 -12.98
N ARG A 125 5.22 -14.96 -14.32
CA ARG A 125 4.43 -15.84 -15.22
C ARG A 125 4.85 -17.31 -15.10
N ARG A 126 6.15 -17.58 -15.02
CA ARG A 126 6.65 -18.94 -14.83
C ARG A 126 6.22 -19.52 -13.49
N LYS A 127 6.34 -18.75 -12.40
CA LYS A 127 5.85 -19.16 -11.07
C LYS A 127 4.35 -19.43 -11.10
N LEU A 128 3.56 -18.53 -11.70
CA LEU A 128 2.12 -18.72 -11.86
C LEU A 128 1.81 -20.00 -12.64
N ALA A 129 2.52 -20.31 -13.71
CA ALA A 129 2.30 -21.54 -14.46
C ALA A 129 2.59 -22.81 -13.62
N THR A 130 3.60 -22.78 -12.74
CA THR A 130 3.92 -23.91 -11.86
C THR A 130 2.85 -24.16 -10.81
N VAL A 131 2.20 -23.12 -10.28
CA VAL A 131 1.16 -23.28 -9.24
C VAL A 131 -0.17 -23.81 -9.82
N TRP A 132 -0.35 -23.73 -11.13
CA TRP A 132 -1.58 -24.13 -11.83
C TRP A 132 -1.46 -25.44 -12.62
N TYR A 133 -0.28 -26.09 -12.63
CA TYR A 133 -0.02 -27.37 -13.28
C TYR A 133 0.11 -28.49 -12.26
#